data_AF-A0A847AS69-F1
#
_entry.id   AF-A0A847AS69-F1
#
_cell.length_a   1.000
_cell.length_b   1.000
_cell.length_c   1.000
_cell.angle_alpha   90.00
_cell.angle_beta   90.00
_cell.angle_gamma   90.00
#
_symmetry.space_group_name_H-M   'P 1'
#
loop_
_entity.id
_entity.type
_entity.pdbx_description
1 polymer ?
#
loop_
_entity_poly.entity_id
_entity_poly.type
_entity_poly.pdbx_seq_one_letter_code
_entity_poly.pdbx_strand_id
1 'polypeptide(L)'
;MNEVIKLLKSHTSIRKFNETKITDEQVQHIIESAIQGATASNMMAYGIIKIRSKDTLSKLAKSCDDQPFIANADLGLLFVADNYKWHRIRNCR
;
A
#
# COMPACT_ATOMS: atom_id res chain seq x y z
N MET A 1 23.92 -16.23 -4.60
CA MET A 1 22.87 -15.18 -4.55
C MET A 1 22.26 -15.19 -3.16
N ASN A 2 22.16 -14.06 -2.47
CA ASN A 2 21.51 -14.00 -1.16
C ASN A 2 19.97 -14.10 -1.28
N GLU A 3 19.28 -14.28 -0.16
CA GLU A 3 17.83 -14.50 -0.13
C GLU A 3 17.04 -13.27 -0.62
N VAL A 4 17.51 -12.05 -0.31
CA VAL A 4 16.84 -10.81 -0.76
C VAL A 4 16.87 -10.69 -2.29
N ILE A 5 18.02 -10.91 -2.93
CA ILE A 5 18.13 -10.81 -4.40
C ILE A 5 17.33 -11.92 -5.09
N LYS A 6 17.29 -13.14 -4.52
CA LYS A 6 16.47 -14.24 -5.06
C LYS A 6 14.99 -13.87 -5.02
N LEU A 7 14.50 -13.35 -3.88
CA LEU A 7 13.11 -12.95 -3.69
C LEU A 7 12.69 -11.83 -4.65
N LEU A 8 13.54 -10.82 -4.84
CA LEU A 8 13.25 -9.74 -5.79
C LEU A 8 13.17 -10.24 -7.23
N LYS A 9 14.03 -11.19 -7.62
CA LYS A 9 14.05 -11.77 -8.97
C LYS A 9 12.92 -12.76 -9.24
N SER A 10 12.29 -13.32 -8.21
CA SER A 10 11.14 -14.22 -8.36
C SER A 10 9.78 -13.50 -8.36
N HIS A 11 9.76 -12.17 -8.28
CA HIS A 11 8.54 -11.38 -8.22
C HIS A 11 7.61 -11.60 -9.44
N THR A 12 6.33 -11.81 -9.15
CA THR A 12 5.23 -11.80 -10.12
C THR A 12 3.99 -11.19 -9.52
N SER A 13 3.19 -10.47 -10.32
CA SER A 13 1.95 -9.85 -9.85
C SER A 13 0.82 -10.88 -9.77
N ILE A 14 0.24 -11.04 -8.58
CA ILE A 14 -0.88 -11.94 -8.32
C ILE A 14 -2.20 -11.17 -8.40
N ARG A 15 -3.19 -11.75 -9.10
CA ARG A 15 -4.55 -11.19 -9.27
C ARG A 15 -5.66 -12.16 -8.88
N LYS A 16 -5.31 -13.24 -8.17
CA LYS A 16 -6.26 -14.21 -7.60
C LYS A 16 -5.79 -14.53 -6.20
N PHE A 17 -6.58 -14.12 -5.21
CA PHE A 17 -6.25 -14.29 -3.79
C PHE A 17 -7.06 -15.43 -3.19
N ASN A 18 -6.51 -16.06 -2.16
CA ASN A 18 -7.26 -16.98 -1.31
C ASN A 18 -8.05 -16.19 -0.24
N GLU A 19 -8.83 -16.90 0.56
CA GLU A 19 -9.65 -16.30 1.63
C GLU A 19 -8.85 -16.03 2.92
N THR A 20 -7.55 -16.35 2.92
CA THR A 20 -6.68 -16.19 4.08
C THR A 20 -6.54 -14.72 4.44
N LYS A 21 -6.86 -14.40 5.69
CA LYS A 21 -6.75 -13.05 6.24
C LYS A 21 -5.29 -12.67 6.49
N ILE A 22 -4.94 -11.42 6.16
CA ILE A 22 -3.64 -10.85 6.50
C ILE A 22 -3.71 -10.33 7.94
N THR A 23 -2.82 -10.81 8.80
CA THR A 23 -2.77 -10.40 10.21
C THR A 23 -2.32 -8.95 10.34
N ASP A 24 -2.68 -8.27 11.42
CA ASP A 24 -2.25 -6.88 11.61
C ASP A 24 -0.74 -6.76 11.83
N GLU A 25 -0.09 -7.78 12.37
CA GLU A 25 1.38 -7.87 12.46
C GLU A 25 2.03 -7.91 11.07
N GLN A 26 1.50 -8.71 10.14
CA GLN A 26 1.98 -8.74 8.76
C GLN A 26 1.79 -7.38 8.08
N VAL A 27 0.65 -6.73 8.30
CA VAL A 27 0.43 -5.36 7.77
C VAL A 27 1.44 -4.39 8.36
N GLN A 28 1.72 -4.48 9.66
CA GLN A 28 2.69 -3.62 10.32
C GLN A 28 4.09 -3.77 9.70
N HIS A 29 4.56 -5.00 9.49
CA HIS A 29 5.84 -5.24 8.81
C HIS A 29 5.90 -4.67 7.38
N ILE A 30 4.79 -4.75 6.63
CA ILE A 30 4.71 -4.17 5.28
C ILE A 30 4.85 -2.65 5.35
N ILE A 31 4.13 -1.99 6.28
CA ILE A 31 4.15 -0.54 6.43
C ILE A 31 5.52 -0.07 6.93
N GLU A 32 6.10 -0.73 7.92
CA GLU A 32 7.45 -0.47 8.42
C GLU A 32 8.49 -0.58 7.31
N SER A 33 8.42 -1.65 6.51
CA SER A 33 9.32 -1.81 5.36
C SER A 33 9.14 -0.68 4.32
N ALA A 34 7.90 -0.25 4.08
CA ALA A 34 7.60 0.82 3.12
C ALA A 34 8.16 2.17 3.57
N ILE A 35 8.08 2.50 4.87
CA ILE A 35 8.60 3.78 5.38
C ILE A 35 10.13 3.87 5.42
N GLN A 36 10.84 2.75 5.36
CA GLN A 36 12.30 2.71 5.25
C GLN A 36 12.80 3.05 3.84
N GLY A 37 11.91 3.14 2.85
CA GLY A 37 12.25 3.56 1.50
C GLY A 37 12.81 4.99 1.48
N ALA A 38 13.83 5.22 0.65
CA ALA A 38 14.43 6.56 0.51
C ALA A 38 13.39 7.58 0.05
N THR A 39 13.38 8.77 0.67
CA THR A 39 12.50 9.87 0.26
C THR A 39 13.31 11.13 0.03
N ALA A 40 12.93 11.90 -1.00
CA ALA A 40 13.59 13.16 -1.32
C ALA A 40 13.55 14.10 -0.10
N SER A 41 14.73 14.57 0.34
CA SER A 41 14.87 15.47 1.50
C SER A 41 14.18 14.97 2.78
N ASN A 42 14.07 13.64 2.97
CA ASN A 42 13.32 13.03 4.07
C ASN A 42 11.86 13.49 4.16
N MET A 43 11.26 13.84 3.01
CA MET A 43 9.97 14.49 3.02
C MET A 43 8.83 13.55 3.39
N MET A 44 8.91 12.27 3.05
CA MET A 44 7.77 11.35 3.16
C MET A 44 6.49 11.98 2.56
N ALA A 45 6.60 12.55 1.36
CA ALA A 45 5.53 13.28 0.66
C ALA A 45 4.44 12.34 0.10
N TYR A 46 4.04 11.36 0.89
CA TYR A 46 3.03 10.37 0.57
C TYR A 46 2.19 10.00 1.79
N GLY A 47 1.04 9.39 1.52
CA GLY A 47 0.20 8.71 2.49
C GLY A 47 -0.07 7.28 2.03
N ILE A 48 -0.28 6.38 2.99
CA ILE A 48 -0.73 5.01 2.72
C ILE A 48 -2.06 4.83 3.43
N ILE A 49 -3.13 4.62 2.67
CA ILE A 49 -4.47 4.39 3.21
C ILE A 49 -4.71 2.88 3.25
N LYS A 50 -4.91 2.36 4.46
CA LYS A 50 -5.24 0.95 4.72
C LYS A 50 -6.74 0.73 4.54
N ILE A 51 -7.14 -0.13 3.61
CA ILE A 51 -8.55 -0.36 3.28
C ILE A 51 -8.90 -1.84 3.48
N ARG A 52 -9.71 -2.13 4.50
CA ARG A 52 -10.32 -3.46 4.74
C ARG A 52 -11.83 -3.50 4.44
N SER A 53 -12.47 -2.33 4.32
CA SER A 53 -13.90 -2.24 4.01
C SER A 53 -14.19 -2.83 2.63
N LYS A 54 -15.02 -3.87 2.59
CA LYS A 54 -15.41 -4.54 1.34
C LYS A 54 -16.24 -3.65 0.43
N ASP A 55 -17.05 -2.75 0.98
CA ASP A 55 -17.77 -1.73 0.20
C ASP A 55 -16.78 -0.79 -0.50
N THR A 56 -15.77 -0.29 0.23
CA THR A 56 -14.75 0.59 -0.33
C THR A 56 -13.93 -0.11 -1.41
N LEU A 57 -13.49 -1.35 -1.17
CA LEU A 57 -12.75 -2.13 -2.16
C LEU A 57 -13.58 -2.44 -3.42
N SER A 58 -14.88 -2.67 -3.27
CA SER A 58 -15.79 -2.90 -4.40
C SER A 58 -15.94 -1.65 -5.26
N LYS A 59 -16.07 -0.47 -4.63
CA LYS A 59 -16.08 0.82 -5.33
C LYS A 59 -14.77 1.08 -6.05
N LEU A 60 -13.64 0.78 -5.41
CA LEU A 60 -12.32 0.91 -6.01
C LEU A 60 -12.13 -0.01 -7.22
N ALA A 61 -12.54 -1.28 -7.11
CA ALA A 61 -12.50 -2.23 -8.22
C ALA A 61 -13.19 -1.66 -9.47
N LYS A 62 -14.39 -1.11 -9.31
CA LYS A 62 -15.15 -0.46 -10.38
C LYS A 62 -14.42 0.78 -10.94
N SER A 63 -13.91 1.66 -10.07
CA SER A 63 -13.20 2.86 -10.53
C SER A 63 -11.85 2.58 -11.20
N CYS A 64 -11.26 1.43 -10.92
CA CYS A 64 -10.00 0.97 -11.50
C CYS A 64 -10.26 0.01 -12.66
N ASP A 65 -11.08 0.42 -13.63
CA ASP A 65 -11.40 -0.36 -14.85
C ASP A 65 -11.98 -1.76 -14.55
N ASP A 66 -12.94 -1.81 -13.63
CA ASP A 66 -13.66 -3.04 -13.25
C ASP A 66 -12.74 -4.23 -12.88
N GLN A 67 -11.60 -3.97 -12.23
CA GLN A 67 -10.62 -4.99 -11.84
C GLN A 67 -11.10 -5.81 -10.62
N PRO A 68 -11.57 -7.06 -10.80
CA PRO A 68 -12.30 -7.79 -9.76
C PRO A 68 -11.40 -8.24 -8.59
N PHE A 69 -10.09 -8.39 -8.82
CA PHE A 69 -9.17 -8.82 -7.78
C PHE A 69 -9.05 -7.81 -6.64
N ILE A 70 -9.33 -6.52 -6.90
CA ILE A 70 -9.32 -5.46 -5.88
C ILE A 70 -10.44 -5.69 -4.86
N ALA A 71 -11.65 -6.00 -5.33
CA ALA A 71 -12.80 -6.29 -4.46
C ALA A 71 -12.59 -7.59 -3.65
N ASN A 72 -11.93 -8.57 -4.26
CA ASN A 72 -11.67 -9.87 -3.65
C ASN A 72 -10.53 -9.84 -2.61
N ALA A 73 -9.62 -8.88 -2.68
CA ALA A 73 -8.50 -8.75 -1.75
C ALA A 73 -8.97 -8.58 -0.29
N ASP A 74 -8.22 -9.15 0.66
CA ASP A 74 -8.46 -8.93 2.09
C ASP A 74 -8.07 -7.50 2.55
N LEU A 75 -7.08 -6.94 1.87
CA LEU A 75 -6.50 -5.64 2.18
C LEU A 75 -6.13 -4.92 0.88
N GLY A 76 -6.54 -3.66 0.77
CA GLY A 76 -6.00 -2.70 -0.20
C GLY A 76 -5.10 -1.68 0.48
N LEU A 77 -3.94 -1.39 -0.13
CA LEU A 77 -3.07 -0.29 0.24
C LEU A 77 -3.10 0.76 -0.88
N LEU A 78 -3.69 1.92 -0.60
CA LEU A 78 -3.74 3.03 -1.55
C LEU A 78 -2.65 4.03 -1.20
N PHE A 79 -1.67 4.15 -2.11
CA PHE A 79 -0.60 5.13 -2.00
C PHE A 79 -1.04 6.44 -2.66
N VAL A 80 -0.92 7.54 -1.93
CA VAL A 80 -1.30 8.88 -2.40
C VAL A 80 -0.11 9.81 -2.26
N ALA A 81 0.09 10.70 -3.25
CA ALA A 81 1.00 11.83 -3.08
C ALA A 81 0.38 12.80 -2.06
N ASP A 82 1.14 13.18 -1.04
CA ASP A 82 0.64 13.99 0.08
C ASP A 82 1.60 15.16 0.36
N ASN A 83 1.41 16.23 -0.40
CA ASN A 83 2.09 17.52 -0.16
C ASN A 83 1.39 18.35 0.92
N TYR A 84 0.14 18.02 1.27
CA TYR A 84 -0.63 18.75 2.27
C TYR A 84 0.04 18.70 3.65
N LYS A 85 0.58 17.54 4.03
CA LYS A 85 1.40 17.38 5.25
C LYS A 85 2.49 18.45 5.36
N TRP A 86 3.21 18.71 4.27
CA TRP A 86 4.29 19.71 4.23
C TRP A 86 3.78 21.14 4.34
N HIS A 87 2.76 21.49 3.58
CA HIS A 87 2.17 22.83 3.64
C HIS A 87 1.63 23.14 5.04
N ARG A 88 0.98 22.16 5.68
CA ARG A 88 0.45 22.34 7.04
C ARG A 88 1.55 22.55 8.07
N ILE A 89 2.65 21.79 8.00
CA ILE A 89 3.79 21.98 8.92
C ILE A 89 4.43 23.35 8.72
N ARG A 90 4.58 23.82 7.47
CA ARG A 90 5.15 25.13 7.16
C ARG A 90 4.28 26.30 7.63
N ASN A 91 2.96 26.18 7.52
CA ASN A 91 2.02 27.24 7.92
C ASN A 91 1.76 27.30 9.44
N CYS A 92 2.28 26.36 10.22
CA CYS A 92 2.28 26.41 11.69
C CYS A 92 3.54 27.07 12.28
N ARG A 93 4.43 27.60 11.44
CA ARG A 93 5.54 28.49 11.82
C ARG A 93 5.22 29.91 11.36
#